data_AF-A0A161H5M5-F1
#
_entry.id   AF-A0A161H5M5-F1
#
_cell.length_a   1.000
_cell.length_b   1.000
_cell.length_c   1.000
_cell.angle_alpha   90.00
_cell.angle_beta   90.00
_cell.angle_gamma   90.00
#
_symmetry.space_group_name_H-M   'P 1'
#
loop_
_entity.id
_entity.type
_entity.pdbx_description
1 polymer ?
#
loop_
_entity_poly.entity_id
_entity_poly.type
_entity_poly.pdbx_seq_one_letter_code
_entity_poly.pdbx_strand_id
1 'polypeptide(L)' 'MEERKASERLWRDGELLARQWLRDRHRDEQDLERTTTLNNEQFVELLDYLQKLRDWPQSELFPDTGQRPIPPTWIDLQLQ' A
#
# COMPACT_ATOMS: atom_id res chain seq x y z
N MET A 1 0.91 15.75 -20.09
CA MET A 1 1.28 14.31 -19.95
C MET A 1 2.20 14.11 -18.76
N GLU A 2 3.32 14.85 -18.69
CA GLU A 2 4.26 14.87 -17.54
C GLU A 2 3.58 15.22 -16.19
N GLU A 3 2.68 16.20 -16.18
CA GLU A 3 1.95 16.61 -14.96
C GLU A 3 1.09 15.48 -14.38
N ARG A 4 0.38 14.72 -15.22
CA ARG A 4 -0.39 13.55 -14.78
C ARG A 4 0.52 12.50 -14.16
N LYS A 5 1.65 12.19 -14.80
CA LYS A 5 2.65 11.27 -14.26
C LYS A 5 3.22 11.75 -12.92
N ALA A 6 3.39 13.06 -12.73
CA ALA A 6 3.82 13.60 -11.45
C ALA A 6 2.73 13.44 -10.37
N SER A 7 1.47 13.79 -10.67
CA SER A 7 0.34 13.63 -9.76
C SER A 7 0.14 12.17 -9.33
N GLU A 8 0.21 11.22 -10.27
CA GLU A 8 0.06 9.80 -9.95
C GLU A 8 1.21 9.25 -9.10
N ARG A 9 2.46 9.71 -9.34
CA ARG A 9 3.61 9.35 -8.49
C ARG A 9 3.44 9.88 -7.08
N LEU A 10 2.99 11.13 -6.95
CA LEU A 10 2.66 11.75 -5.66
C LEU A 10 1.56 10.98 -4.93
N TRP A 11 0.48 10.61 -5.62
CA TRP A 11 -0.58 9.78 -5.05
C TRP A 11 -0.05 8.43 -4.58
N ARG A 12 0.74 7.74 -5.41
CA ARG A 12 1.38 6.47 -5.04
C ARG A 12 2.27 6.62 -3.82
N ASP A 13 3.08 7.67 -3.75
CA ASP A 13 3.93 7.95 -2.59
C ASP A 13 3.10 8.13 -1.31
N GLY A 14 2.04 8.93 -1.39
CA GLY A 14 1.10 9.13 -0.29
C GLY A 14 0.44 7.82 0.14
N GLU A 15 -0.04 7.02 -0.81
CA GLU A 15 -0.66 5.72 -0.55
C GLU A 15 0.31 4.73 0.09
N LEU A 16 1.55 4.72 -0.39
CA LEU A 16 2.61 3.85 0.11
C LEU A 16 3.02 4.28 1.52
N LEU A 17 3.26 5.57 1.77
CA LEU A 17 3.58 6.09 3.10
C LEU A 17 2.45 5.85 4.10
N ALA A 18 1.20 6.11 3.70
CA ALA A 18 0.01 5.88 4.51
C ALA A 18 -0.21 4.40 4.86
N ARG A 19 0.45 3.46 4.17
CA ARG A 19 0.32 2.02 4.43
C ARG A 19 1.64 1.36 4.87
N GLN A 20 2.77 2.06 4.72
CA GLN A 20 4.08 1.61 5.15
C GLN A 20 4.11 1.43 6.67
N TRP A 21 3.44 2.34 7.41
CA TRP A 21 3.37 2.29 8.87
C TRP A 21 2.61 1.06 9.39
N LEU A 22 1.60 0.55 8.67
CA LEU A 22 0.87 -0.67 9.03
C LEU A 22 1.81 -1.88 9.10
N ARG A 23 2.75 -1.97 8.15
CA ARG A 23 3.75 -3.03 8.12
C ARG A 23 4.69 -2.93 9.31
N ASP A 24 5.17 -1.72 9.59
CA ASP A 24 6.08 -1.46 10.71
C ASP A 24 5.38 -1.73 12.06
N ARG A 25 4.13 -1.30 12.23
CA ARG A 25 3.32 -1.64 13.41
C ARG A 25 3.16 -3.14 13.58
N HIS A 26 2.78 -3.87 12.52
CA HIS A 26 2.62 -5.33 12.61
C HIS A 26 3.92 -6.02 13.01
N ARG A 27 5.07 -5.57 12.49
CA ARG A 27 6.39 -6.07 12.90
C ARG A 27 6.71 -5.75 14.35
N ASP A 28 6.41 -4.54 14.81
CA ASP A 28 6.62 -4.13 16.19
C ASP A 28 5.74 -4.98 17.14
N GLU A 29 4.48 -5.23 16.78
CA GLU A 29 3.60 -6.14 17.52
C GLU A 29 4.14 -7.57 17.58
N GLN A 30 4.70 -8.08 16.46
CA GLN A 30 5.33 -9.40 16.41
C GLN A 30 6.60 -9.48 17.27
N ASP A 31 7.46 -8.46 17.21
CA ASP A 31 8.71 -8.39 17.97
C ASP A 31 8.45 -8.28 19.48
N LEU A 32 7.41 -7.53 19.85
CA LEU A 32 6.93 -7.41 21.24
C LEU A 32 6.09 -8.61 21.71
N GLU A 33 5.93 -9.65 20.88
CA GLU A 33 5.09 -10.83 21.15
C GLU A 33 3.64 -10.46 21.57
N ARG A 34 3.12 -9.35 21.05
CA ARG A 34 1.77 -8.87 21.31
C ARG A 34 0.78 -9.50 20.33
N THR A 35 -0.50 -9.43 20.70
CA THR A 35 -1.58 -9.76 19.76
C THR A 35 -1.51 -8.81 18.58
N THR A 36 -1.23 -9.34 17.39
CA THR A 36 -1.16 -8.55 16.17
C THR A 36 -2.53 -8.01 15.80
N THR A 37 -2.61 -6.73 15.45
CA THR A 37 -3.86 -6.12 14.99
C THR A 37 -4.29 -6.70 13.64
N LEU A 38 -3.32 -7.04 12.80
CA LEU A 38 -3.53 -7.73 11.52
C LEU A 38 -3.26 -9.23 11.67
N ASN A 39 -4.04 -10.04 10.96
CA ASN A 39 -3.74 -11.45 10.80
C ASN A 39 -2.67 -11.66 9.71
N ASN A 40 -2.12 -12.88 9.64
CA ASN A 40 -1.04 -13.19 8.71
C ASN A 40 -1.47 -13.05 7.24
N GLU A 41 -2.73 -13.35 6.93
CA GLU A 41 -3.30 -13.22 5.58
C GLU A 41 -3.38 -11.74 5.16
N GLN A 42 -3.91 -10.88 6.02
CA GLN A 42 -3.94 -9.43 5.86
C GLN A 42 -2.54 -8.87 5.68
N PHE A 43 -1.57 -9.33 6.47
CA PHE A 43 -0.20 -8.86 6.32
C PHE A 43 0.39 -9.22 4.95
N VAL A 44 0.15 -10.44 4.45
CA VAL A 44 0.56 -10.86 3.10
C VAL A 44 -0.15 -10.03 2.02
N GLU A 45 -1.45 -9.79 2.14
CA GLU A 45 -2.21 -8.94 1.21
C GLU A 45 -1.69 -7.50 1.17
N LEU A 46 -1.31 -6.94 2.32
CA LEU A 46 -0.69 -5.62 2.40
C LEU A 46 0.65 -5.59 1.67
N LEU A 47 1.49 -6.61 1.86
CA LEU A 47 2.77 -6.68 1.17
C LEU A 47 2.61 -6.80 -0.35
N ASP A 48 1.68 -7.64 -0.81
CA ASP A 48 1.34 -7.78 -2.24
C ASP A 48 0.81 -6.46 -2.82
N TYR A 49 -0.09 -5.78 -2.11
CA TYR A 49 -0.62 -4.48 -2.50
C TYR A 49 0.47 -3.40 -2.59
N LEU A 50 1.34 -3.30 -1.58
CA LEU A 50 2.48 -2.38 -1.58
C LEU A 50 3.44 -2.65 -2.74
N GLN A 51 3.66 -3.92 -3.07
CA GLN A 51 4.48 -4.31 -4.21
C GLN A 51 3.84 -3.85 -5.52
N LYS A 52 2.53 -4.12 -5.73
CA LYS A 52 1.78 -3.63 -6.89
C LYS A 52 1.84 -2.12 -7.04
N LEU A 53 1.74 -1.35 -5.95
CA LEU A 53 1.91 0.10 -5.97
C LEU A 53 3.31 0.54 -6.42
N ARG A 54 4.37 -0.19 -6.05
CA ARG A 54 5.74 0.10 -6.49
C ARG A 54 5.98 -0.26 -7.94
N ASP A 55 5.45 -1.39 -8.40
CA ASP A 55 5.57 -1.87 -9.78
C ASP A 55 4.70 -1.06 -10.76
N TRP A 56 3.58 -0.49 -10.31
CA TRP A 56 2.67 0.28 -11.16
C TRP A 56 3.33 1.44 -11.95
N PRO A 57 4.13 2.36 -11.37
CA PRO A 57 4.84 3.39 -12.14
C PRO A 57 5.90 2.84 -13.11
N GLN A 58 6.32 1.59 -12.96
CA GLN A 58 7.20 0.90 -13.90
C GLN A 58 6.43 0.16 -15.00
N SER A 59 5.12 -0.01 -14.85
CA SER A 59 4.26 -0.62 -15.85
C SER A 59 3.98 0.33 -17.01
N GLU A 60 3.83 -0.23 -18.21
CA GLU A 60 3.43 0.50 -19.42
C GLU A 60 2.04 1.12 -19.31
N LEU A 61 1.25 0.64 -18.34
CA LEU A 61 -0.11 1.11 -18.03
C LEU A 61 -0.12 2.45 -17.26
N PHE A 62 1.03 2.95 -16.81
CA PHE A 62 1.14 4.24 -16.13
C PHE A 62 1.01 5.42 -17.11
N PRO A 63 0.23 6.49 -16.83
CA PRO A 63 -0.44 6.89 -15.58
C PRO A 63 -1.97 6.62 -15.57
N ASP A 64 -2.42 5.47 -16.06
CA ASP A 64 -3.86 5.16 -16.13
C ASP A 64 -4.45 4.93 -14.73
N THR A 65 -5.46 5.73 -14.39
CA THR A 65 -6.10 5.69 -13.07
C THR A 65 -6.94 4.42 -12.86
N GLY A 66 -7.43 3.81 -13.94
CA GLY A 66 -8.17 2.54 -13.90
C GLY A 66 -7.28 1.32 -13.68
N GLN A 67 -5.97 1.47 -13.84
CA GLN A 67 -4.97 0.43 -13.56
C GLN A 67 -4.30 0.62 -12.19
N ARG A 68 -4.77 1.59 -11.39
CA ARG A 68 -4.28 1.76 -10.02
C ARG A 68 -4.56 0.50 -9.21
N PRO A 69 -3.59 0.01 -8.43
CA PRO A 69 -3.84 -1.06 -7.49
C PRO A 69 -4.99 -0.66 -6.55
N ILE A 70 -5.93 -1.58 -6.34
CA ILE A 70 -7.05 -1.36 -5.42
C ILE A 70 -6.66 -1.92 -4.05
N PRO A 71 -6.70 -1.10 -2.98
CA PRO A 71 -6.40 -1.60 -1.65
C PRO A 71 -7.50 -2.59 -1.21
N PRO A 72 -7.15 -3.68 -0.51
CA PRO A 72 -8.11 -4.50 0.19
C PRO A 72 -8.99 -3.64 1.11
N THR A 73 -10.28 -3.99 1.20
CA THR A 73 -11.28 -3.22 1.98
C THR A 73 -10.85 -3.02 3.44
N TRP A 74 -10.16 -4.00 4.03
CA TRP A 74 -9.70 -3.92 5.41
C TRP A 74 -8.57 -2.91 5.61
N ILE A 75 -7.76 -2.61 4.58
CA ILE A 75 -6.69 -1.60 4.68
C ILE A 75 -7.32 -0.22 4.86
N ASP A 76 -8.40 0.06 4.14
CA ASP A 76 -9.12 1.34 4.23
C ASP A 76 -9.71 1.54 5.64
N LEU A 77 -10.18 0.45 6.27
CA LEU A 77 -10.65 0.48 7.66
C LEU A 77 -9.55 0.85 8.67
N GLN A 78 -8.26 0.69 8.34
CA GLN A 78 -7.14 1.06 9.21
C GLN A 78 -6.71 2.53 9.06
N LEU A 79 -7.24 3.24 8.05
CA LEU A 79 -6.94 4.65 7.78
C LEU A 79 -7.95 5.63 8.41
N GLN A 80 -8.90 5.14 9.22
CA GLN A 80 -9.90 5.96 9.94
C GLN A 80 -9.38 6.58 11.24
#